data_AF-A0A8H9TBR3-F1
#
_entry.id   AF-A0A8H9TBR3-F1
#
_cell.length_a   1.000
_cell.length_b   1.000
_cell.length_c   1.000
_cell.angle_alpha   90.00
_cell.angle_beta   90.00
_cell.angle_gamma   90.00
#
_symmetry.space_group_name_H-M   'P 1'
#
loop_
_entity.id
_entity.type
_entity.pdbx_description
1 polymer ?
#
loop_
_entity_poly.entity_id
_entity_poly.type
_entity_poly.pdbx_seq_one_letter_code
_entity_poly.pdbx_strand_id
1 'polypeptide(L)' 'MTSPILITGAGQRIGLALAQHYIAQGQAVVITYRTRH' A
#
# COMPACT_ATOMS: atom_id res chain seq x y z
N MET A 1 -10.97 14.13 -8.34
CA MET A 1 -9.82 13.20 -8.22
C MET A 1 -9.61 12.91 -6.74
N THR A 2 -9.50 11.65 -6.35
CA THR A 2 -9.18 11.25 -4.97
C THR A 2 -7.68 11.39 -4.72
N SER A 3 -7.29 11.87 -3.55
CA SER A 3 -5.88 11.88 -3.15
C SER A 3 -5.35 10.45 -3.03
N PRO A 4 -4.07 10.20 -3.36
CA PRO A 4 -3.45 8.89 -3.15
C PRO A 4 -3.43 8.47 -1.67
N ILE A 5 -3.50 7.16 -1.41
CA ILE A 5 -3.34 6.59 -0.07
C ILE A 5 -1.85 6.29 0.17
N LEU A 6 -1.27 6.79 1.27
CA LEU A 6 0.06 6.40 1.73
C LEU A 6 -0.04 5.23 2.71
N ILE A 7 0.59 4.10 2.40
CA ILE A 7 0.70 2.94 3.30
C ILE A 7 2.17 2.71 3.66
N THR A 8 2.52 2.87 4.94
CA THR A 8 3.83 2.47 5.46
C THR A 8 3.77 1.02 5.96
N GLY A 9 4.87 0.28 5.81
CA GLY A 9 4.93 -1.12 6.22
C GLY A 9 4.18 -2.08 5.28
N ALA A 10 3.95 -1.70 4.02
CA ALA A 10 3.20 -2.50 3.05
C ALA A 10 3.97 -3.71 2.47
N GLY A 11 5.09 -4.10 3.09
CA GLY A 11 5.89 -5.24 2.64
C GLY A 11 5.32 -6.61 3.04
N GLN A 12 4.38 -6.66 3.99
CA GLN A 12 3.81 -7.91 4.50
C GLN A 12 2.49 -7.71 5.25
N ARG A 13 1.80 -8.82 5.54
CA ARG A 13 0.59 -8.89 6.40
C ARG A 13 -0.47 -7.88 5.94
N ILE A 14 -1.07 -7.15 6.89
CA ILE A 14 -2.19 -6.24 6.64
C ILE A 14 -1.80 -5.07 5.72
N GLY A 15 -0.56 -4.57 5.78
CA GLY A 15 -0.13 -3.48 4.92
C GLY A 15 -0.14 -3.87 3.44
N LEU A 16 0.33 -5.09 3.13
CA LEU A 16 0.27 -5.63 1.77
C LEU A 16 -1.18 -5.92 1.34
N ALA A 17 -1.99 -6.51 2.22
CA ALA A 17 -3.39 -6.83 1.92
C ALA A 17 -4.20 -5.56 1.59
N LEU A 18 -4.00 -4.47 2.34
CA LEU A 18 -4.65 -3.19 2.07
C LEU A 18 -4.16 -2.57 0.76
N ALA A 19 -2.85 -2.62 0.48
CA ALA A 19 -2.31 -2.14 -0.81
C ALA A 19 -2.96 -2.87 -1.99
N GLN A 20 -3.04 -4.21 -1.93
CA GLN A 20 -3.68 -5.02 -2.95
C GLN A 20 -5.18 -4.72 -3.10
N HIS A 21 -5.89 -4.56 -1.99
CA HIS A 21 -7.31 -4.23 -1.97
C HIS A 21 -7.60 -2.90 -2.71
N TYR A 22 -6.88 -1.84 -2.38
CA TYR A 22 -7.10 -0.52 -3.00
C TYR A 22 -6.62 -0.46 -4.45
N ILE A 23 -5.53 -1.15 -4.78
CA ILE A 23 -5.09 -1.29 -6.19
C ILE A 23 -6.18 -1.98 -7.02
N ALA A 24 -6.81 -3.05 -6.50
CA ALA A 24 -7.89 -3.75 -7.20
C ALA A 24 -9.13 -2.86 -7.44
N GLN A 25 -9.32 -1.81 -6.65
CA GLN A 25 -10.38 -0.81 -6.81
C GLN A 25 -9.99 0.37 -7.71
N GLY A 26 -8.77 0.38 -8.27
CA GLY A 26 -8.26 1.47 -9.09
C GLY A 26 -7.87 2.72 -8.29
N GLN A 27 -7.74 2.63 -6.97
CA GLN A 27 -7.32 3.75 -6.13
C GLN A 27 -5.80 3.91 -6.18
N ALA A 28 -5.33 5.15 -6.30
CA ALA A 28 -3.90 5.44 -6.28
C ALA A 28 -3.31 5.16 -4.89
N VAL A 29 -2.24 4.35 -4.83
CA VAL A 29 -1.56 3.98 -3.59
C VAL A 29 -0.06 4.23 -3.72
N VAL A 30 0.54 4.84 -2.70
CA VAL A 30 2.00 4.96 -2.52
C VAL A 30 2.38 4.09 -1.33
N ILE A 31 3.36 3.20 -1.50
CA ILE A 31 3.80 2.30 -0.43
C ILE A 31 5.25 2.51 -0.03
N THR A 32 5.54 2.28 1.25
CA THR A 32 6.90 2.10 1.75
C THR A 32 7.03 0.83 2.55
N TYR A 33 8.19 0.18 2.46
CA TYR A 33 8.54 -0.98 3.27
C TYR A 33 10.06 -1.02 3.46
N ARG A 34 10.51 -1.73 4.49
CA ARG A 34 11.92 -1.97 4.74
C ARG A 34 12.31 -3.32 4.15
N THR A 35 13.48 -3.39 3.52
CA THR A 35 14.21 -4.63 3.27
C THR A 35 15.14 -4.91 4.46
N ARG A 36 15.63 -6.15 4.63
CA ARG A 36 16.51 -6.48 5.78
C ARG A 36 17.80 -5.64 5.72
N HIS A 37 18.28 -5.22 6.88
CA HIS A 37 19.66 -4.77 7.12
C HIS A 37 20.42 -5.89 7.83
#